data_AF-A0A960BM03-F1
#
_entry.id   AF-A0A960BM03-F1
#
_cell.length_a   1.000
_cell.length_b   1.000
_cell.length_c   1.000
_cell.angle_alpha   90.00
_cell.angle_beta   90.00
_cell.angle_gamma   90.00
#
_symmetry.space_group_name_H-M   'P 1'
#
loop_
_entity.id
_entity.type
_entity.pdbx_description
1 polymer ?
#
loop_
_entity_poly.entity_id
_entity_poly.type
_entity_poly.pdbx_seq_one_letter_code
_entity_poly.pdbx_strand_id
1 'polypeptide(L)'
;MGPQPQSNGLAVAALVLGLLGFVFSLLASIPGIVLGHLGRRRARELNGDGAGIALAGLVLSYIITVASVLAILFIAIFIPVFLNQTTKAWNSAVESDLRNAATAQEVAFTSTQSYEVSASGLEQYGFVPSSSSNYNSPVRVITATRTGYCMQATSASGQTYHISSGGSVTTGPC
;
A
#
# COMPACT_ATOMS: atom_id res chain seq x y z
N MET A 1 17.13 -60.88 -5.57
CA MET A 1 16.74 -59.55 -5.04
C MET A 1 16.45 -58.65 -6.22
N GLY A 2 15.19 -58.40 -6.52
CA GLY A 2 14.80 -57.50 -7.62
C GLY A 2 15.17 -56.04 -7.28
N PRO A 3 15.57 -55.21 -8.26
CA PRO A 3 15.98 -53.83 -8.01
C PRO A 3 14.80 -53.02 -7.46
N GLN A 4 15.02 -52.34 -6.34
CA GLN A 4 14.00 -51.52 -5.66
C GLN A 4 13.60 -50.33 -6.55
N PRO A 5 12.29 -50.08 -6.80
CA PRO A 5 11.83 -48.93 -7.55
C PRO A 5 12.01 -47.66 -6.72
N GLN A 6 13.01 -46.84 -7.05
CA GLN A 6 13.22 -45.53 -6.43
C GLN A 6 12.38 -44.48 -7.16
N SER A 7 11.05 -44.49 -6.98
CA SER A 7 10.13 -43.68 -7.81
C SER A 7 9.45 -42.49 -7.13
N ASN A 8 9.61 -42.25 -5.82
CA ASN A 8 8.80 -41.20 -5.16
C ASN A 8 9.66 -40.07 -4.55
N GLY A 9 10.83 -40.40 -3.98
CA GLY A 9 11.65 -39.40 -3.26
C GLY A 9 12.31 -38.36 -4.18
N LEU A 10 12.77 -38.78 -5.36
CA LEU A 10 13.52 -37.89 -6.27
C LEU A 10 12.62 -36.86 -6.97
N ALA A 11 11.39 -37.25 -7.30
CA ALA A 11 10.39 -36.37 -7.91
C ALA A 11 9.90 -35.32 -6.90
N VAL A 12 9.63 -35.74 -5.66
CA VAL A 12 9.26 -34.82 -4.57
C VAL A 12 10.43 -33.91 -4.21
N ALA A 13 11.66 -34.41 -4.18
CA ALA A 13 12.83 -33.57 -3.94
C ALA A 13 13.00 -32.49 -5.02
N ALA A 14 12.80 -32.82 -6.31
CA ALA A 14 12.82 -31.84 -7.39
C ALA A 14 11.67 -30.82 -7.29
N LEU A 15 10.49 -31.25 -6.83
CA LEU A 15 9.32 -30.38 -6.58
C LEU A 15 9.64 -29.36 -5.48
N VAL A 16 10.18 -29.83 -4.35
CA VAL A 16 10.51 -28.99 -3.19
C VAL A 16 11.66 -28.04 -3.53
N LEU A 17 12.70 -28.51 -4.23
CA LEU A 17 13.82 -27.65 -4.65
C LEU A 17 13.38 -26.56 -5.64
N GLY A 18 12.44 -26.87 -6.55
CA GLY A 18 11.86 -25.90 -7.47
C GLY A 18 11.01 -24.85 -6.77
N LEU A 19 10.20 -25.25 -5.79
CA LEU A 19 9.37 -24.35 -4.99
C LEU A 19 10.22 -23.43 -4.11
N LEU A 20 11.22 -23.98 -3.41
CA LEU A 20 12.16 -23.20 -2.60
C LEU A 20 13.01 -22.26 -3.46
N GLY A 21 13.42 -22.71 -4.65
CA GLY A 21 14.13 -21.89 -5.63
C GLY A 21 13.30 -20.74 -6.18
N PHE A 22 11.98 -20.92 -6.34
CA PHE A 22 11.05 -19.88 -6.78
C PHE A 22 10.76 -18.85 -5.67
N VAL A 23 10.58 -19.29 -4.43
CA VAL A 23 10.30 -18.41 -3.28
C VAL A 23 11.53 -17.55 -2.89
N PHE A 24 12.75 -18.06 -3.05
CA PHE A 24 13.99 -17.30 -2.82
C PHE A 24 14.47 -16.48 -4.04
N SER A 25 13.77 -16.52 -5.18
CA SER A 25 14.28 -16.07 -6.49
C SER A 25 14.34 -14.56 -6.72
N LEU A 26 13.72 -13.74 -5.88
CA LEU A 26 13.71 -12.28 -6.07
C LEU A 26 15.11 -11.62 -6.02
N LEU A 27 16.14 -12.34 -5.56
CA LEU A 27 17.55 -11.89 -5.56
C LEU A 27 18.50 -12.75 -6.41
N ALA A 28 18.03 -13.83 -7.07
CA ALA A 28 18.89 -14.83 -7.72
C ALA A 28 18.31 -15.34 -9.07
N SER A 29 18.03 -14.45 -10.01
CA SER A 29 17.43 -14.80 -11.32
C SER A 29 18.37 -15.47 -12.35
N ILE A 30 19.67 -15.59 -12.08
CA ILE A 30 20.63 -16.14 -13.07
C ILE A 30 20.69 -17.70 -13.08
N PRO A 31 20.62 -18.42 -11.94
CA PRO A 31 20.73 -19.89 -11.94
C PRO A 31 19.43 -20.64 -12.30
N GLY A 32 18.26 -20.02 -12.13
CA GLY A 32 16.96 -20.67 -12.33
C GLY A 32 16.70 -21.10 -13.78
N ILE A 33 17.20 -20.31 -14.75
CA ILE A 33 17.09 -20.63 -16.18
C ILE A 33 17.98 -21.84 -16.54
N VAL A 34 19.15 -21.99 -15.91
CA VAL A 34 20.09 -23.10 -16.14
C VAL A 34 19.56 -24.40 -15.54
N LEU A 35 18.99 -24.34 -14.35
CA LEU A 35 18.44 -25.50 -13.65
C LEU A 35 17.14 -26.02 -14.31
N GLY A 36 16.36 -25.13 -14.94
CA GLY A 36 15.25 -25.53 -15.81
C GLY A 36 15.69 -26.39 -17.01
N HIS A 37 16.88 -26.13 -17.55
CA HIS A 37 17.45 -26.95 -18.63
C HIS A 37 17.94 -28.33 -18.14
N LEU A 38 18.34 -28.48 -16.88
CA LEU A 38 18.81 -29.76 -16.31
C LEU A 38 17.63 -30.71 -15.97
N GLY A 39 16.46 -30.16 -15.65
CA GLY A 39 15.21 -30.92 -15.49
C GLY A 39 14.81 -31.70 -16.77
N ARG A 40 15.13 -31.17 -17.95
CA ARG A 40 14.93 -31.86 -19.25
C ARG A 40 15.81 -33.09 -19.45
N ARG A 41 16.91 -33.25 -18.69
CA ARG A 41 17.84 -34.38 -18.86
C ARG A 41 17.37 -35.62 -18.09
N ARG A 42 16.84 -35.44 -16.87
CA ARG A 42 16.27 -36.54 -16.05
C ARG A 42 14.94 -37.09 -16.58
N ALA A 43 14.14 -36.26 -17.25
CA ALA A 43 12.91 -36.74 -17.90
C ALA A 43 13.19 -37.69 -19.08
N ARG A 44 14.38 -37.63 -19.70
CA ARG A 44 14.77 -38.54 -20.80
C ARG A 44 15.36 -39.87 -20.32
N GLU A 45 15.79 -39.96 -19.06
CA GLU A 45 16.44 -41.17 -18.51
C GLU A 45 15.44 -42.21 -17.98
N LEU A 46 14.16 -41.84 -17.83
CA LEU A 46 13.07 -42.74 -17.44
C LEU A 46 12.59 -43.53 -18.67
N ASN A 47 13.35 -44.57 -19.02
CA ASN A 47 13.15 -45.52 -20.13
C ASN A 47 11.80 -46.26 -20.08
N GLY A 48 10.71 -45.60 -20.49
CA GLY A 48 9.46 -46.24 -20.91
C GLY A 48 8.48 -46.66 -19.80
N ASP A 49 8.93 -46.95 -18.58
CA ASP A 49 8.05 -47.34 -17.47
C ASP A 49 7.97 -46.22 -16.41
N GLY A 50 6.81 -45.56 -16.32
CA GLY A 50 6.61 -44.38 -15.46
C GLY A 50 6.79 -43.01 -16.16
N ALA A 51 7.11 -42.99 -17.45
CA ALA A 51 7.24 -41.76 -18.25
C ALA A 51 5.94 -40.92 -18.26
N GLY A 52 4.76 -41.56 -18.25
CA GLY A 52 3.48 -40.86 -18.13
C GLY A 52 3.27 -40.15 -16.80
N ILE A 53 3.72 -40.76 -15.70
CA ILE A 53 3.64 -40.17 -14.35
C ILE A 53 4.66 -39.04 -14.20
N ALA A 54 5.86 -39.20 -14.76
CA ALA A 54 6.87 -38.15 -14.80
C ALA A 54 6.43 -36.93 -15.63
N LEU A 55 5.77 -37.16 -16.76
CA LEU A 55 5.19 -36.09 -17.59
C LEU A 55 4.02 -35.41 -16.87
N ALA A 56 3.14 -36.19 -16.21
CA ALA A 56 2.05 -35.65 -15.41
C ALA A 56 2.58 -34.76 -14.26
N GLY A 57 3.65 -35.17 -13.58
CA GLY A 57 4.32 -34.36 -12.55
C GLY A 57 4.93 -33.06 -13.08
N LEU A 58 5.48 -33.08 -14.30
CA LEU A 58 5.99 -31.88 -14.97
C LEU A 58 4.88 -30.93 -15.44
N VAL A 59 3.79 -31.46 -15.98
CA VAL A 59 2.65 -30.65 -16.41
C VAL A 59 1.96 -30.03 -15.20
N LEU A 60 1.76 -30.80 -14.13
CA LEU A 60 1.17 -30.31 -12.89
C LEU A 60 2.03 -29.20 -12.26
N SER A 61 3.36 -29.36 -12.24
CA SER A 61 4.24 -28.32 -11.73
C SER A 61 4.22 -27.06 -12.60
N TYR A 62 4.12 -27.18 -13.93
CA TYR A 62 3.98 -26.03 -14.82
C TYR A 62 2.66 -25.27 -14.58
N ILE A 63 1.54 -25.99 -14.43
CA ILE A 63 0.23 -25.39 -14.12
C ILE A 63 0.28 -24.66 -12.78
N ILE A 64 0.83 -25.30 -11.74
CA ILE A 64 0.98 -24.69 -10.41
C ILE A 64 1.91 -23.47 -10.47
N THR A 65 2.98 -23.53 -11.25
CA THR A 65 3.91 -22.40 -11.42
C THR A 65 3.23 -21.23 -12.10
N VAL A 66 2.52 -21.45 -13.22
CA VAL A 66 1.78 -20.41 -13.92
C VAL A 66 0.68 -19.82 -13.02
N ALA A 67 -0.08 -20.66 -12.33
CA ALA A 67 -1.11 -20.22 -11.39
C ALA A 67 -0.51 -19.38 -10.24
N SER A 68 0.64 -19.78 -9.70
CA SER A 68 1.34 -19.05 -8.62
C SER A 68 1.84 -17.69 -9.10
N VAL A 69 2.41 -17.61 -10.31
CA VAL A 69 2.83 -16.33 -10.91
C VAL A 69 1.63 -15.40 -11.08
N LEU A 70 0.51 -15.89 -11.63
CA LEU A 70 -0.70 -15.10 -11.80
C LEU A 70 -1.28 -14.62 -10.45
N ALA A 71 -1.28 -15.47 -9.43
CA ALA A 71 -1.75 -15.12 -8.08
C ALA A 71 -0.89 -14.02 -7.45
N ILE A 72 0.44 -14.11 -7.56
CA ILE A 72 1.36 -13.10 -7.02
C ILE A 72 1.16 -11.76 -7.75
N LEU A 73 1.06 -11.77 -9.09
CA LEU A 73 0.82 -10.55 -9.87
C LEU A 73 -0.51 -9.89 -9.50
N PHE A 74 -1.56 -10.68 -9.30
CA PHE A 74 -2.86 -10.17 -8.87
C PHE A 74 -2.76 -9.48 -7.49
N ILE A 75 -2.17 -10.15 -6.51
CA ILE A 75 -2.02 -9.59 -5.16
C ILE A 75 -1.15 -8.32 -5.17
N ALA A 76 -0.05 -8.34 -5.94
CA ALA A 76 0.88 -7.21 -6.04
C ALA A 76 0.22 -5.94 -6.58
N ILE A 77 -0.77 -6.05 -7.48
CA ILE A 77 -1.49 -4.90 -8.02
C ILE A 77 -2.60 -4.44 -7.08
N PHE A 78 -3.35 -5.38 -6.47
CA PHE A 78 -4.55 -5.05 -5.70
C PHE A 78 -4.26 -4.51 -4.29
N ILE A 79 -3.27 -5.04 -3.58
CA ILE A 79 -2.92 -4.60 -2.21
C ILE A 79 -2.56 -3.10 -2.13
N PRO A 80 -1.64 -2.56 -2.95
CA PRO A 80 -1.22 -1.16 -2.78
C PRO A 80 -2.35 -0.17 -3.06
N VAL A 81 -3.30 -0.51 -3.94
CA VAL A 81 -4.46 0.33 -4.21
C VAL A 81 -5.30 0.49 -2.95
N PHE A 82 -5.56 -0.59 -2.22
CA PHE A 82 -6.39 -0.55 -1.01
C PHE A 82 -5.73 0.22 0.14
N LEU A 83 -4.43 0.01 0.35
CA LEU A 83 -3.69 0.66 1.44
C LEU A 83 -3.54 2.18 1.23
N ASN A 84 -3.46 2.64 -0.02
CA ASN A 84 -3.28 4.06 -0.33
C ASN A 84 -4.59 4.87 -0.32
N GLN A 85 -5.77 4.23 -0.24
CA GLN A 85 -7.04 4.96 -0.20
C GLN A 85 -7.22 5.72 1.10
N THR A 86 -6.80 5.14 2.21
CA THR A 86 -6.98 5.76 3.52
C THR A 86 -6.19 7.07 3.56
N THR A 87 -4.89 7.06 3.21
CA THR A 87 -4.01 8.24 3.11
C THR A 87 -4.68 9.42 2.39
N LYS A 88 -5.32 9.15 1.25
CA LYS A 88 -6.04 10.18 0.49
C LYS A 88 -7.26 10.71 1.24
N ALA A 89 -8.01 9.83 1.91
CA ALA A 89 -9.16 10.21 2.73
C ALA A 89 -8.75 11.14 3.88
N TRP A 90 -7.71 10.80 4.68
CA TRP A 90 -7.27 11.69 5.78
C TRP A 90 -6.83 13.06 5.24
N ASN A 91 -6.07 13.10 4.14
CA ASN A 91 -5.61 14.37 3.55
C ASN A 91 -6.78 15.23 3.06
N SER A 92 -7.76 14.62 2.39
CA SER A 92 -8.95 15.33 1.92
C SER A 92 -9.84 15.84 3.06
N ALA A 93 -9.94 15.09 4.16
CA ALA A 93 -10.65 15.54 5.35
C ALA A 93 -9.98 16.79 5.93
N VAL A 94 -8.66 16.73 6.18
CA VAL A 94 -7.90 17.88 6.71
C VAL A 94 -8.01 19.12 5.82
N GLU A 95 -7.89 18.95 4.51
CA GLU A 95 -8.05 20.07 3.57
C GLU A 95 -9.45 20.67 3.64
N SER A 96 -10.49 19.83 3.72
CA SER A 96 -11.88 20.29 3.89
C SER A 96 -12.08 21.02 5.21
N ASP A 97 -11.53 20.51 6.31
CA ASP A 97 -11.67 21.12 7.62
C ASP A 97 -10.99 22.49 7.68
N LEU A 98 -9.82 22.65 7.04
CA LEU A 98 -9.14 23.94 6.93
C LEU A 98 -9.96 24.95 6.13
N ARG A 99 -10.63 24.52 5.04
CA ARG A 99 -11.54 25.38 4.25
C ARG A 99 -12.80 25.77 5.03
N ASN A 100 -13.36 24.82 5.77
CA ASN A 100 -14.51 25.08 6.66
C ASN A 100 -14.12 26.03 7.80
N ALA A 101 -12.94 25.84 8.41
CA ALA A 101 -12.40 26.74 9.42
C ALA A 101 -12.12 28.14 8.87
N ALA A 102 -11.62 28.25 7.64
CA ALA A 102 -11.44 29.54 6.96
C ALA A 102 -12.78 30.25 6.75
N THR A 103 -13.83 29.52 6.39
CA THR A 103 -15.17 30.10 6.29
C THR A 103 -15.65 30.62 7.65
N ALA A 104 -15.41 29.87 8.73
CA ALA A 104 -15.74 30.30 10.09
C ALA A 104 -14.94 31.53 10.54
N GLN A 105 -13.66 31.64 10.17
CA GLN A 105 -12.83 32.84 10.41
C GLN A 105 -13.45 34.08 9.77
N GLU A 106 -13.96 33.97 8.56
CA GLU A 106 -14.55 35.09 7.83
C GLU A 106 -15.89 35.52 8.46
N VAL A 107 -16.66 34.57 9.00
CA VAL A 107 -17.86 34.86 9.80
C VAL A 107 -17.50 35.55 11.12
N ALA A 108 -16.45 35.08 11.79
CA ALA A 108 -15.93 35.70 13.01
C ALA A 108 -15.47 37.15 12.76
N PHE A 109 -14.77 37.39 11.65
CA PHE A 109 -14.33 38.71 11.23
C PHE A 109 -15.51 39.64 10.93
N THR A 110 -16.54 39.13 10.24
CA THR A 110 -17.76 39.90 9.96
C THR A 110 -18.45 40.34 11.25
N SER A 111 -18.37 39.53 12.31
CA SER A 111 -19.04 39.80 13.59
C SER A 111 -18.23 40.71 14.53
N THR A 112 -16.91 40.54 14.56
CA THR A 112 -16.04 41.14 15.59
C THR A 112 -14.98 42.10 15.05
N GLN A 113 -14.81 42.18 13.72
CA GLN A 113 -13.73 42.91 13.05
C GLN A 113 -12.31 42.45 13.44
N SER A 114 -12.20 41.19 13.91
CA SER A 114 -10.94 40.51 14.21
C SER A 114 -11.05 39.03 13.85
N TYR A 115 -9.94 38.41 13.46
CA TYR A 115 -9.87 36.97 13.31
C TYR A 115 -9.70 36.28 14.67
N GLU A 116 -10.21 35.07 14.78
CA GLU A 116 -10.23 34.29 16.01
C GLU A 116 -8.88 33.59 16.24
N VAL A 117 -8.35 33.67 17.46
CA VAL A 117 -7.02 33.15 17.82
C VAL A 117 -7.02 31.67 18.22
N SER A 118 -8.20 31.04 18.27
CA SER A 118 -8.38 29.67 18.74
C SER A 118 -9.33 28.87 17.85
N ALA A 119 -9.06 27.57 17.67
CA ALA A 119 -9.98 26.72 16.92
C ALA A 119 -11.31 26.49 17.65
N SER A 120 -11.30 26.50 18.98
CA SER A 120 -12.51 26.42 19.82
C SER A 120 -13.41 27.63 19.69
N GLY A 121 -12.84 28.83 19.52
CA GLY A 121 -13.63 30.04 19.28
C GLY A 121 -14.39 29.97 17.94
N LEU A 122 -13.86 29.23 16.96
CA LEU A 122 -14.51 29.03 15.67
C LEU A 122 -15.75 28.11 15.74
N GLU A 123 -15.88 27.30 16.79
CA GLU A 123 -17.06 26.43 16.97
C GLU A 123 -18.34 27.26 17.13
N GLN A 124 -18.25 28.44 17.75
CA GLN A 124 -19.36 29.40 17.83
C GLN A 124 -19.82 29.89 16.45
N TYR A 125 -18.89 29.92 15.48
CA TYR A 125 -19.14 30.36 14.11
C TYR A 125 -19.39 29.18 13.16
N GLY A 126 -19.67 27.99 13.70
CA GLY A 126 -20.10 26.82 12.93
C GLY A 126 -18.98 25.92 12.43
N PHE A 127 -17.74 26.10 12.90
CA PHE A 127 -16.67 25.16 12.62
C PHE A 127 -16.90 23.86 13.40
N VAL A 128 -17.00 22.74 12.67
CA VAL A 128 -17.04 21.39 13.25
C VAL A 128 -15.94 20.57 12.58
N PRO A 129 -14.91 20.13 13.32
CA PRO A 129 -13.84 19.33 12.76
C PRO A 129 -14.31 17.89 12.46
N SER A 130 -13.64 17.25 11.50
CA SER A 130 -13.77 15.81 11.24
C SER A 130 -13.30 14.96 12.43
N SER A 131 -13.51 13.64 12.38
CA SER A 131 -13.11 12.72 13.46
C SER A 131 -11.63 12.86 13.82
N SER A 132 -11.29 12.79 15.11
CA SER A 132 -9.91 12.95 15.62
C SER A 132 -8.91 11.98 15.00
N SER A 133 -9.37 10.82 14.53
CA SER A 133 -8.55 9.87 13.79
C SER A 133 -7.92 10.54 12.57
N ASN A 134 -8.62 11.44 11.86
CA ASN A 134 -8.16 12.10 10.64
C ASN A 134 -6.83 12.87 10.79
N TYR A 135 -6.41 13.15 12.02
CA TYR A 135 -5.28 14.03 12.33
C TYR A 135 -4.24 13.38 13.23
N ASN A 136 -2.98 13.73 13.01
CA ASN A 136 -1.96 13.70 14.06
C ASN A 136 -1.98 14.98 14.89
N SER A 137 -2.38 16.11 14.28
CA SER A 137 -2.60 17.39 14.94
C SER A 137 -3.84 18.07 14.33
N PRO A 138 -4.89 18.34 15.12
CA PRO A 138 -6.14 18.93 14.61
C PRO A 138 -5.93 20.35 14.09
N VAL A 139 -6.97 20.96 13.54
CA VAL A 139 -6.94 22.36 13.10
C VAL A 139 -6.57 23.27 14.28
N ARG A 140 -5.51 24.03 14.12
CA ARG A 140 -5.05 25.05 15.07
C ARG A 140 -4.83 26.37 14.38
N VAL A 141 -5.19 27.44 15.07
CA VAL A 141 -4.82 28.80 14.69
C VAL A 141 -3.41 29.08 15.22
N ILE A 142 -2.47 29.36 14.33
CA ILE A 142 -1.07 29.68 14.67
C ILE A 142 -0.90 31.18 14.82
N THR A 143 -1.52 31.93 13.93
CA THR A 143 -1.51 33.39 13.94
C THR A 143 -2.90 33.89 13.57
N ALA A 144 -3.41 34.85 14.33
CA ALA A 144 -4.60 35.60 13.96
C ALA A 144 -4.41 37.05 14.40
N THR A 145 -4.69 37.96 13.47
CA THR A 145 -4.58 39.41 13.64
C THR A 145 -5.86 40.06 13.13
N ARG A 146 -5.87 41.38 12.95
CA ARG A 146 -7.00 42.07 12.29
C ARG A 146 -6.90 42.05 10.76
N THR A 147 -5.73 41.75 10.21
CA THR A 147 -5.46 41.83 8.76
C THR A 147 -5.23 40.48 8.11
N GLY A 148 -5.10 39.42 8.91
CA GLY A 148 -4.99 38.06 8.40
C GLY A 148 -4.81 37.03 9.51
N TYR A 149 -4.85 35.77 9.10
CA TYR A 149 -4.64 34.61 9.96
C TYR A 149 -3.82 33.55 9.22
N CYS A 150 -3.28 32.59 9.97
CA CYS A 150 -2.76 31.33 9.46
C CYS A 150 -3.24 30.19 10.36
N MET A 151 -3.89 29.21 9.75
CA MET A 151 -4.33 27.98 10.40
C MET A 151 -3.61 26.79 9.81
N GLN A 152 -3.34 25.79 10.63
CA GLN A 152 -2.59 24.61 10.25
C GLN A 152 -3.24 23.35 10.83
N ALA A 153 -3.13 22.24 10.11
CA ALA A 153 -3.49 20.91 10.58
C ALA A 153 -2.55 19.87 9.99
N THR A 154 -2.31 18.79 10.74
CA THR A 154 -1.50 17.65 10.27
C THR A 154 -2.37 16.42 10.18
N SER A 155 -2.53 15.91 8.97
CA SER A 155 -3.24 14.67 8.68
C SER A 155 -2.58 13.46 9.36
N ALA A 156 -3.35 12.40 9.60
CA ALA A 156 -2.80 11.14 10.11
C ALA A 156 -1.77 10.50 9.16
N SER A 157 -1.76 10.90 7.88
CA SER A 157 -0.70 10.49 6.94
C SER A 157 0.67 11.08 7.27
N GLY A 158 0.72 12.09 8.16
CA GLY A 158 1.93 12.86 8.49
C GLY A 158 2.07 14.15 7.66
N GLN A 159 1.24 14.35 6.64
CA GLN A 159 1.28 15.58 5.84
C GLN A 159 0.61 16.74 6.55
N THR A 160 1.32 17.87 6.58
CA THR A 160 0.87 19.11 7.20
C THR A 160 0.40 20.10 6.15
N TYR A 161 -0.75 20.70 6.41
CA TYR A 161 -1.41 21.68 5.55
C TYR A 161 -1.67 22.96 6.32
N HIS A 162 -1.62 24.09 5.64
CA HIS A 162 -2.00 25.38 6.17
C HIS A 162 -2.91 26.15 5.22
N ILE A 163 -3.61 27.12 5.77
CA ILE A 163 -4.40 28.10 5.02
C ILE A 163 -4.26 29.47 5.69
N SER A 164 -4.08 30.50 4.85
CA SER A 164 -3.99 31.90 5.26
C SER A 164 -5.16 32.71 4.69
N SER A 165 -5.41 33.90 5.24
CA SER A 165 -6.52 34.77 4.82
C SER A 165 -6.55 35.01 3.31
N GLY A 166 -7.67 34.70 2.65
CA GLY A 166 -7.85 34.82 1.20
C GLY A 166 -7.03 33.85 0.34
N GLY A 167 -6.33 32.90 0.95
CA GLY A 167 -5.50 31.90 0.28
C GLY A 167 -6.22 30.58 0.00
N SER A 168 -5.48 29.64 -0.60
CA SER A 168 -5.89 28.23 -0.73
C SER A 168 -5.14 27.37 0.29
N VAL A 169 -5.60 26.14 0.49
CA VAL A 169 -4.87 25.18 1.32
C VAL A 169 -3.57 24.79 0.63
N THR A 170 -2.45 24.95 1.31
CA THR A 170 -1.10 24.65 0.83
C THR A 170 -0.39 23.69 1.79
N THR A 171 0.53 22.89 1.27
CA THR A 171 1.34 21.99 2.08
C THR A 171 2.46 22.74 2.79
N GLY A 172 2.78 22.32 4.01
CA GLY A 172 3.83 22.90 4.84
C GLY A 172 3.26 23.64 6.05
N PRO A 173 4.13 24.16 6.92
CA PRO A 173 3.70 24.90 8.09
C PRO A 173 3.36 26.37 7.78
N CYS A 174 2.55 26.94 8.66
CA CYS A 174 2.60 28.36 8.98
C CYS A 174 3.97 28.66 9.62
#